data_AF-A0A6I9MZU4-F1
#
_entry.id   AF-A0A6I9MZU4-F1
#
_cell.length_a   1.000
_cell.length_b   1.000
_cell.length_c   1.000
_cell.angle_alpha   90.00
_cell.angle_beta   90.00
_cell.angle_gamma   90.00
#
_symmetry.space_group_name_H-M   'P 1'
#
loop_
_entity.id
_entity.type
_entity.pdbx_description
1 polymer ?
#
loop_
_entity_poly.entity_id
_entity_poly.type
_entity_poly.pdbx_seq_one_letter_code
_entity_poly.pdbx_strand_id
1 'polypeptide(L)'
;MALYEAMFTQYSTCTAQVLVTNLDFHEDQKRQNLNSTLQELLRMNIVPIINTNDAVVPPPEPNSDLQGVISIKDNDSLAARLAVEMKADLLIVLSDVEGLYDSPPGTDDAKLLDIFYPGDQHTITYGTKSRVGIGGMEAKVKAALWALQGGTSVVIANGTHPKVTGHVITDIVEGKKVGTFFSEIKPAGPALEHQTQVARNSGRTLASLHPDKRSEIICLLAELLTERREEILAANKMDMDLAVNTGLLQAAMLKRLSLSPAKLNSLALGLHQIAVAAQDSVGRVLRRTRVAHNLELEQITVPIGVLLVIFEARPDCLPQVSALAIASGNALLLKGGKEAANTNRVLHQLTQEALSMHGVKEAVQLVSTREEVEDLCRLDKMIDLIIPRGSSQLVKNIQRAAKGIPVLGHSEGICHVYVDAEASVDKVIKIVRDSKCEYPAACNAMESLLIHRDILRTPLFDRIIDMFRTERVKIHAGPHLASYLTFSPSEAKSLRAEYGDLECCMEVVDSMQEAVDHIHKYGSSHTDVIITENEHTAEQFLQLLDSACVFWNASSRFADGYRFGLGAEVGISTARIHARGPVGLEGLLTTKWVLRGDGHTAADFSEQGTMKYLHEKLPVGQPLAGQRDSN
;
A
#
# COMPACT_ATOMS: atom_id res chain seq x y z
N MET A 1 -24.44 33.07 21.94
CA MET A 1 -25.14 33.51 20.71
C MET A 1 -24.27 34.43 19.85
N ALA A 2 -23.78 35.56 20.37
CA ALA A 2 -22.96 36.51 19.60
C ALA A 2 -21.78 35.91 18.81
N LEU A 3 -21.11 34.88 19.35
CA LEU A 3 -20.05 34.17 18.63
C LEU A 3 -20.57 33.42 17.39
N TYR A 4 -21.71 32.74 17.49
CA TYR A 4 -22.33 32.03 16.37
C TYR A 4 -22.76 33.02 15.29
N GLU A 5 -23.42 34.12 15.67
CA GLU A 5 -23.81 35.18 14.73
C GLU A 5 -22.60 35.75 13.98
N ALA A 6 -21.52 36.08 14.70
CA ALA A 6 -20.30 36.60 14.10
C ALA A 6 -19.65 35.62 13.11
N MET A 7 -19.63 34.32 13.43
CA MET A 7 -19.01 33.29 12.58
C MET A 7 -19.87 32.97 11.35
N PHE A 8 -21.18 32.79 11.51
CA PHE A 8 -22.08 32.42 10.41
C PHE A 8 -22.38 33.59 9.47
N THR A 9 -22.34 34.84 9.96
CA THR A 9 -22.50 36.04 9.10
C THR A 9 -21.39 36.14 8.05
N GLN A 10 -20.18 35.65 8.34
CA GLN A 10 -19.08 35.61 7.36
C GLN A 10 -19.41 34.73 6.14
N TYR A 11 -20.35 33.80 6.30
CA TYR A 11 -20.84 32.90 5.26
C TYR A 11 -22.26 33.26 4.79
N SER A 12 -22.71 34.50 5.02
CA SER A 12 -24.05 34.97 4.63
C SER A 12 -25.20 34.08 5.16
N THR A 13 -24.99 33.45 6.31
CA THR A 13 -25.94 32.53 6.93
C THR A 13 -26.47 33.15 8.22
N CYS A 14 -27.80 33.20 8.36
CA CYS A 14 -28.46 33.70 9.56
C CYS A 14 -28.55 32.60 10.63
N THR A 15 -28.50 32.97 11.90
CA THR A 15 -28.71 32.06 13.03
C THR A 15 -29.86 32.52 13.90
N ALA A 16 -30.64 31.61 14.48
CA ALA A 16 -31.70 31.92 15.44
C ALA A 16 -31.53 31.11 16.72
N GLN A 17 -31.70 31.74 17.88
CA GLN A 17 -31.65 31.04 19.16
C GLN A 17 -33.00 30.41 19.48
N VAL A 18 -33.00 29.13 19.84
CA VAL A 18 -34.18 28.40 20.32
C VAL A 18 -33.85 27.80 21.68
N LEU A 19 -34.61 28.19 22.70
CA LEU A 19 -34.44 27.67 24.05
C LEU A 19 -35.53 26.63 24.34
N VAL A 20 -35.12 25.44 24.80
CA VAL A 20 -36.02 24.31 25.03
C VAL A 20 -35.99 23.83 26.47
N THR A 21 -37.08 23.19 26.90
CA THR A 21 -37.28 22.58 28.21
C THR A 21 -37.65 21.10 28.05
N ASN A 22 -37.58 20.32 29.13
CA ASN A 22 -38.04 18.92 29.09
C ASN A 22 -39.49 18.77 28.62
N LEU A 23 -40.37 19.72 28.96
CA LEU A 23 -41.79 19.68 28.61
C LEU A 23 -42.04 19.78 27.10
N ASP A 24 -41.13 20.43 26.36
CA ASP A 24 -41.26 20.60 24.90
C ASP A 24 -41.15 19.27 24.14
N PHE A 25 -40.52 18.27 24.75
CA PHE A 25 -40.41 16.92 24.21
C PHE A 25 -41.49 15.97 24.72
N HIS A 26 -42.11 16.25 25.88
CA HIS A 26 -43.09 15.36 26.51
C HIS A 26 -44.52 15.59 26.03
N GLU A 27 -44.93 16.84 25.80
CA GLU A 27 -46.28 17.15 25.31
C GLU A 27 -46.34 17.11 23.78
N ASP A 28 -47.23 16.31 23.21
CA ASP A 28 -47.36 16.12 21.75
C ASP A 28 -47.56 17.45 21.00
N GLN A 29 -48.37 18.35 21.55
CA GLN A 29 -48.60 19.67 20.94
C GLN A 29 -47.34 20.54 20.92
N LYS A 30 -46.56 20.54 22.01
CA LYS A 30 -45.32 21.33 22.09
C LYS A 30 -44.23 20.75 21.18
N ARG A 31 -44.16 19.42 21.09
CA ARG A 31 -43.27 18.69 20.19
C ARG A 31 -43.54 19.03 18.73
N GLN A 32 -44.81 19.05 18.32
CA GLN A 32 -45.20 19.48 16.97
C GLN A 32 -44.85 20.95 16.68
N ASN A 33 -45.07 21.83 17.66
CA ASN A 33 -44.70 23.25 17.53
C ASN A 33 -43.18 23.43 17.38
N LEU A 34 -42.39 22.70 18.18
CA LEU A 34 -40.92 22.71 18.10
C LEU A 34 -40.45 22.25 16.72
N ASN A 35 -40.91 21.09 16.25
CA ASN A 35 -40.55 20.57 14.92
C ASN A 35 -40.94 21.53 13.80
N SER A 36 -42.14 22.10 13.86
CA SER A 36 -42.62 23.06 12.85
C SER A 36 -41.75 24.33 12.84
N THR A 37 -41.36 24.81 14.01
CA THR A 37 -40.48 25.99 14.15
C THR A 37 -39.11 25.71 13.55
N LEU A 38 -38.51 24.57 13.87
CA LEU A 38 -37.18 24.20 13.37
C LEU A 38 -37.17 23.98 11.86
N GLN A 39 -38.19 23.30 11.32
CA GLN A 39 -38.33 23.12 9.87
C GLN A 39 -38.50 24.45 9.14
N GLU A 40 -39.28 25.37 9.69
CA GLU A 40 -39.50 26.67 9.07
C GLU A 40 -38.24 27.55 9.11
N LEU A 41 -37.48 27.53 10.21
CA LEU A 41 -36.17 28.20 10.29
C LEU A 41 -35.21 27.68 9.21
N LEU A 42 -35.09 26.35 9.07
CA LEU A 42 -34.26 25.74 8.04
C LEU A 42 -34.73 26.09 6.62
N ARG A 43 -36.06 26.14 6.39
CA ARG A 43 -36.65 26.56 5.11
C ARG A 43 -36.31 28.01 4.76
N MET A 44 -36.17 28.87 5.77
CA MET A 44 -35.73 30.26 5.63
C MET A 44 -34.20 30.40 5.51
N ASN A 45 -33.45 29.30 5.42
CA ASN A 45 -31.99 29.28 5.42
C ASN A 45 -31.37 29.87 6.69
N ILE A 46 -32.03 29.65 7.83
CA ILE A 46 -31.61 30.08 9.16
C ILE A 46 -31.16 28.84 9.94
N VAL A 47 -29.95 28.88 10.48
CA VAL A 47 -29.40 27.81 11.33
C VAL A 47 -29.90 27.97 12.77
N PRO A 48 -30.69 27.02 13.31
CA PRO A 48 -31.15 27.08 14.69
C PRO A 48 -30.01 26.72 15.66
N ILE A 49 -29.74 27.60 16.62
CA ILE A 49 -28.82 27.38 17.75
C ILE A 49 -29.67 27.03 18.97
N ILE A 50 -29.66 25.76 19.36
CA ILE A 50 -30.58 25.22 20.36
C ILE A 50 -29.84 25.01 21.68
N ASN A 51 -30.45 25.43 22.80
CA ASN A 51 -29.91 25.20 24.14
C ASN A 51 -31.02 24.96 25.16
N THR A 52 -30.70 24.39 26.32
CA THR A 52 -31.65 24.30 27.43
C THR A 52 -31.98 25.70 27.98
N ASN A 53 -33.24 25.89 28.35
CA ASN A 53 -33.68 27.11 29.04
C ASN A 53 -33.50 26.98 30.55
N ASP A 54 -32.26 27.04 31.02
CA ASP A 54 -31.93 26.83 32.44
C ASP A 54 -32.64 27.83 33.39
N ALA A 55 -33.08 28.98 32.86
CA ALA A 55 -33.79 30.00 33.64
C ALA A 55 -35.20 29.57 34.10
N VAL A 56 -35.80 28.57 33.45
CA VAL A 56 -37.19 28.11 33.73
C VAL A 56 -37.28 26.61 34.01
N VAL A 57 -36.15 25.90 34.00
CA VAL A 57 -36.08 24.47 34.32
C VAL A 57 -35.92 24.31 35.84
N PRO A 58 -36.78 23.54 36.52
CA PRO A 58 -36.64 23.30 37.95
C PRO A 58 -35.34 22.54 38.26
N PRO A 59 -34.72 22.75 39.44
CA PRO A 59 -33.51 22.04 39.84
C PRO A 59 -33.73 20.52 39.83
N PRO A 60 -32.73 19.72 39.48
CA PRO A 60 -32.88 18.29 39.27
C PRO A 60 -33.30 17.57 40.56
N GLU A 61 -34.39 16.82 40.52
CA GLU A 61 -34.74 15.89 41.59
C GLU A 61 -33.79 14.66 41.54
N PRO A 62 -33.23 14.21 42.68
CA PRO A 62 -32.44 12.98 42.74
C PRO A 62 -33.35 11.76 42.47
N ASN A 63 -32.93 10.85 41.58
CA ASN A 63 -33.61 9.59 41.26
C ASN A 63 -34.99 9.66 40.55
N SER A 64 -35.31 10.72 39.82
CA SER A 64 -36.48 10.74 38.92
C SER A 64 -36.18 10.19 37.52
N ASP A 65 -35.37 9.14 37.41
CA ASP A 65 -35.14 8.46 36.12
C ASP A 65 -36.33 7.53 35.86
N LEU A 66 -37.32 8.03 35.12
CA LEU A 66 -38.37 7.19 34.54
C LEU A 66 -37.72 6.21 33.55
N GLN A 67 -38.02 4.91 33.69
CA GLN A 67 -37.51 3.84 32.85
C GLN A 67 -37.63 4.19 31.35
N GLY A 68 -36.50 4.27 30.65
CA GLY A 68 -36.44 4.41 29.19
C GLY A 68 -36.22 5.82 28.63
N VAL A 69 -36.05 6.85 29.47
CA VAL A 69 -35.99 8.25 29.03
C VAL A 69 -34.67 8.90 29.45
N ILE A 70 -33.80 9.28 28.49
CA ILE A 70 -32.54 10.02 28.77
C ILE A 70 -32.88 11.40 29.34
N SER A 71 -32.30 11.81 30.47
CA SER A 71 -32.52 13.15 31.05
C SER A 71 -31.83 14.25 30.22
N ILE A 72 -32.49 15.39 29.93
CA ILE A 72 -31.87 16.58 29.30
C ILE A 72 -31.03 17.33 30.34
N LYS A 73 -29.98 16.67 30.86
CA LYS A 73 -29.04 17.25 31.83
C LYS A 73 -27.74 17.74 31.18
N ASP A 74 -27.40 17.19 30.02
CA ASP A 74 -26.23 17.58 29.23
C ASP A 74 -26.58 17.82 27.76
N ASN A 75 -25.70 18.53 27.06
CA ASN A 75 -25.88 18.89 25.65
C ASN A 75 -25.91 17.66 24.74
N ASP A 76 -25.19 16.60 25.12
CA ASP A 76 -25.10 15.34 24.37
C ASP A 76 -26.49 14.67 24.31
N SER A 77 -27.15 14.59 25.46
CA SER A 77 -28.52 14.06 25.63
C SER A 77 -29.58 14.93 24.94
N LEU A 78 -29.43 16.25 25.00
CA LEU A 78 -30.30 17.18 24.29
C LEU A 78 -30.20 16.97 22.77
N ALA A 79 -28.98 16.93 22.26
CA ALA A 79 -28.71 16.76 20.83
C ALA A 79 -29.23 15.40 20.32
N ALA A 80 -29.04 14.32 21.08
CA ALA A 80 -29.58 13.00 20.76
C ALA A 80 -31.10 12.99 20.65
N ARG A 81 -31.79 13.57 21.65
CA ARG A 81 -33.27 13.69 21.63
C ARG A 81 -33.77 14.49 20.45
N LEU A 82 -33.15 15.65 20.21
CA LEU A 82 -33.53 16.52 19.12
C LEU A 82 -33.32 15.87 17.75
N ALA A 83 -32.21 15.15 17.57
CA ALA A 83 -31.89 14.50 16.31
C ALA A 83 -32.92 13.41 15.97
N VAL A 84 -33.32 12.59 16.95
CA VAL A 84 -34.38 11.59 16.78
C VAL A 84 -35.73 12.25 16.51
N GLU A 85 -36.05 13.30 17.25
CA GLU A 85 -37.32 14.03 17.09
C GLU A 85 -37.45 14.66 15.69
N MET A 86 -36.35 15.22 15.20
CA MET A 86 -36.28 15.81 13.86
C MET A 86 -36.08 14.79 12.74
N LYS A 87 -35.92 13.51 13.09
CA LYS A 87 -35.56 12.43 12.15
C LYS A 87 -34.32 12.78 11.33
N ALA A 88 -33.30 13.33 11.99
CA ALA A 88 -32.04 13.65 11.36
C ALA A 88 -31.34 12.38 10.89
N ASP A 89 -30.72 12.43 9.71
CA ASP A 89 -29.95 11.32 9.15
C ASP A 89 -28.69 11.02 9.98
N LEU A 90 -28.05 12.08 10.50
CA LEU A 90 -26.77 12.02 11.19
C LEU A 90 -26.69 13.03 12.33
N LEU A 91 -26.23 12.56 13.49
CA LEU A 91 -25.83 13.36 14.64
C LEU A 91 -24.29 13.35 14.76
N ILE A 92 -23.67 14.52 14.73
CA ILE A 92 -22.22 14.68 14.94
C ILE A 92 -21.98 15.31 16.32
N VAL A 93 -21.33 14.56 17.21
CA VAL A 93 -20.92 15.00 18.54
C VAL A 93 -19.45 15.38 18.50
N LEU A 94 -19.17 16.68 18.55
CA LEU A 94 -17.80 17.21 18.57
C LEU A 94 -17.30 17.33 20.02
N SER A 95 -16.27 16.55 20.35
CA SER A 95 -15.62 16.51 21.68
C SER A 95 -14.18 17.02 21.62
N ASP A 96 -13.53 17.07 22.78
CA ASP A 96 -12.08 17.24 22.97
C ASP A 96 -11.26 15.93 22.82
N VAL A 97 -11.93 14.78 22.68
CA VAL A 97 -11.31 13.46 22.44
C VAL A 97 -11.44 13.04 20.98
N GLU A 98 -10.53 12.18 20.50
CA GLU A 98 -10.56 11.66 19.12
C GLU A 98 -11.83 10.86 18.80
N GLY A 99 -12.32 10.10 19.77
CA GLY A 99 -13.53 9.28 19.68
C GLY A 99 -13.58 8.29 20.84
N LEU A 100 -14.20 7.13 20.62
CA LEU A 100 -14.30 6.04 21.58
C LEU A 100 -13.07 5.14 21.48
N TYR A 101 -12.41 4.87 22.60
CA TYR A 101 -11.31 3.91 22.68
C TYR A 101 -11.79 2.60 23.32
N ASP A 102 -11.12 1.49 22.99
CA ASP A 102 -11.35 0.19 23.64
C ASP A 102 -10.98 0.19 25.14
N SER A 103 -10.00 1.00 25.51
CA SER A 103 -9.46 1.18 26.85
C SER A 103 -9.13 2.66 27.12
N PRO A 104 -8.95 3.09 28.39
CA PRO A 104 -8.74 4.50 28.71
C PRO A 104 -7.54 5.09 27.94
N PRO A 105 -7.70 6.26 27.29
CA PRO A 105 -6.63 6.87 26.51
C PRO A 105 -5.43 7.22 27.42
N GLY A 106 -4.23 6.77 27.03
CA GLY A 106 -2.99 6.94 27.80
C GLY A 106 -2.32 5.65 28.27
N THR A 107 -2.94 4.48 28.07
CA THR A 107 -2.27 3.18 28.15
C THR A 107 -1.63 2.81 26.81
N ASP A 108 -0.50 2.11 26.82
CA ASP A 108 0.29 1.77 25.61
C ASP A 108 -0.50 0.98 24.54
N ASP A 109 -1.61 0.34 24.92
CA ASP A 109 -2.45 -0.47 24.04
C ASP A 109 -3.83 0.15 23.72
N ALA A 110 -4.11 1.40 24.12
CA ALA A 110 -5.41 2.02 23.85
C ALA A 110 -5.61 2.31 22.35
N LYS A 111 -6.67 1.73 21.75
CA LYS A 111 -6.99 1.90 20.34
C LYS A 111 -8.31 2.63 20.14
N LEU A 112 -8.29 3.60 19.23
CA LEU A 112 -9.49 4.29 18.76
C LEU A 112 -10.35 3.31 17.96
N LEU A 113 -11.64 3.25 18.26
CA LEU A 113 -12.62 2.46 17.54
C LEU A 113 -13.24 3.32 16.43
N ASP A 114 -13.01 2.97 15.17
CA ASP A 114 -13.62 3.69 14.04
C ASP A 114 -15.13 3.44 13.94
N ILE A 115 -15.56 2.21 14.30
CA ILE A 115 -16.96 1.81 14.30
C ILE A 115 -17.30 1.15 15.64
N PHE A 116 -18.38 1.58 16.26
CA PHE A 116 -18.92 0.96 17.47
C PHE A 116 -20.25 0.28 17.20
N TYR A 117 -20.34 -0.99 17.58
CA TYR A 117 -21.55 -1.80 17.54
C TYR A 117 -22.11 -1.98 18.96
N PRO A 118 -23.41 -1.71 19.22
CA PRO A 118 -24.00 -1.82 20.56
C PRO A 118 -23.79 -3.17 21.25
N GLY A 119 -23.67 -4.28 20.50
CA GLY A 119 -23.41 -5.60 21.08
C GLY A 119 -22.01 -5.79 21.68
N ASP A 120 -21.06 -4.90 21.36
CA ASP A 120 -19.67 -4.96 21.86
C ASP A 120 -19.48 -4.06 23.11
N GLN A 121 -20.57 -3.62 23.76
CA GLN A 121 -20.54 -2.71 24.91
C GLN A 121 -19.80 -3.26 26.13
N HIS A 122 -19.74 -4.58 26.30
CA HIS A 122 -19.01 -5.25 27.39
C HIS A 122 -17.48 -5.22 27.22
N THR A 123 -16.99 -4.84 26.04
CA THR A 123 -15.57 -4.86 25.69
C THR A 123 -14.87 -3.53 25.95
N ILE A 124 -15.61 -2.49 26.37
CA ILE A 124 -15.10 -1.12 26.53
C ILE A 124 -14.93 -0.78 28.00
N THR A 125 -13.76 -0.23 28.35
CA THR A 125 -13.48 0.29 29.70
C THR A 125 -13.41 1.82 29.70
N TYR A 126 -14.32 2.47 30.43
CA TYR A 126 -14.35 3.93 30.53
C TYR A 126 -13.35 4.46 31.56
N GLY A 127 -12.61 5.52 31.20
CA GLY A 127 -11.71 6.24 32.10
C GLY A 127 -12.42 7.23 33.04
N THR A 128 -11.67 7.81 33.98
CA THR A 128 -12.16 8.84 34.93
C THR A 128 -12.55 10.15 34.24
N LYS A 129 -13.58 10.83 34.79
CA LYS A 129 -14.18 12.07 34.26
C LYS A 129 -13.15 13.19 34.02
N SER A 130 -13.30 13.95 32.93
CA SER A 130 -12.43 15.10 32.61
C SER A 130 -12.67 16.29 33.56
N ARG A 131 -11.70 17.20 33.63
CA ARG A 131 -11.63 18.30 34.60
C ARG A 131 -12.58 19.48 34.31
N VAL A 132 -13.17 19.54 33.10
CA VAL A 132 -13.93 20.68 32.58
C VAL A 132 -15.36 20.34 32.10
N GLY A 133 -15.71 19.06 31.98
CA GLY A 133 -17.02 18.61 31.52
C GLY A 133 -17.88 18.02 32.65
N ILE A 134 -19.19 18.28 32.63
CA ILE A 134 -20.17 17.71 33.58
C ILE A 134 -20.46 16.23 33.24
N GLY A 135 -20.30 15.83 31.98
CA GLY A 135 -20.50 14.46 31.46
C GLY A 135 -19.22 13.82 30.92
N GLY A 136 -18.95 12.56 31.29
CA GLY A 136 -17.82 11.77 30.78
C GLY A 136 -18.12 11.04 29.46
N MET A 137 -17.16 10.27 28.94
CA MET A 137 -17.35 9.46 27.72
C MET A 137 -18.54 8.50 27.81
N GLU A 138 -18.84 7.99 29.00
CA GLU A 138 -20.01 7.14 29.24
C GLU A 138 -21.33 7.86 28.90
N ALA A 139 -21.46 9.16 29.20
CA ALA A 139 -22.66 9.94 28.89
C ALA A 139 -22.83 10.13 27.38
N LYS A 140 -21.73 10.43 26.66
CA LYS A 140 -21.71 10.55 25.20
C LYS A 140 -22.10 9.24 24.51
N VAL A 141 -21.55 8.13 24.97
CA VAL A 141 -21.89 6.80 24.43
C VAL A 141 -23.35 6.45 24.70
N LYS A 142 -23.89 6.75 25.89
CA LYS A 142 -25.32 6.55 26.19
C LYS A 142 -26.23 7.38 25.29
N ALA A 143 -25.91 8.67 25.09
CA ALA A 143 -26.66 9.54 24.20
C ALA A 143 -26.61 9.04 22.74
N ALA A 144 -25.42 8.63 22.27
CA ALA A 144 -25.23 8.09 20.93
C ALA A 144 -26.00 6.78 20.72
N LEU A 145 -25.98 5.86 21.68
CA LEU A 145 -26.73 4.61 21.63
C LEU A 145 -28.25 4.83 21.58
N TRP A 146 -28.76 5.80 22.33
CA TRP A 146 -30.18 6.13 22.32
C TRP A 146 -30.61 6.78 21.01
N ALA A 147 -29.80 7.70 20.46
CA ALA A 147 -30.07 8.28 19.15
C ALA A 147 -30.06 7.21 18.03
N LEU A 148 -29.12 6.27 18.11
CA LEU A 148 -29.05 5.12 17.21
C LEU A 148 -30.34 4.27 17.27
N GLN A 149 -30.80 3.92 18.48
CA GLN A 149 -32.08 3.21 18.67
C GLN A 149 -33.30 3.99 18.16
N GLY A 150 -33.22 5.32 18.14
CA GLY A 150 -34.23 6.20 17.56
C GLY A 150 -34.17 6.33 16.04
N GLY A 151 -33.24 5.63 15.37
CA GLY A 151 -33.07 5.63 13.92
C GLY A 151 -32.13 6.71 13.38
N THR A 152 -31.36 7.39 14.23
CA THR A 152 -30.39 8.41 13.83
C THR A 152 -28.96 7.89 13.94
N SER A 153 -28.18 7.95 12.86
CA SER A 153 -26.76 7.57 12.89
C SER A 153 -25.94 8.56 13.72
N VAL A 154 -24.90 8.12 14.41
CA VAL A 154 -24.12 9.01 15.30
C VAL A 154 -22.62 8.89 15.05
N VAL A 155 -21.92 10.02 15.06
CA VAL A 155 -20.45 10.09 15.06
C VAL A 155 -19.97 10.90 16.25
N ILE A 156 -19.01 10.36 17.00
CA ILE A 156 -18.28 11.11 18.04
C ILE A 156 -16.87 11.38 17.53
N ALA A 157 -16.48 12.65 17.39
CA ALA A 157 -15.19 13.05 16.83
C ALA A 157 -14.57 14.24 17.56
N ASN A 158 -13.27 14.48 17.36
CA ASN A 158 -12.58 15.64 17.93
C ASN A 158 -12.88 16.94 17.16
N GLY A 159 -13.35 17.98 17.85
CA GLY A 159 -13.59 19.31 17.28
C GLY A 159 -12.41 20.29 17.36
N THR A 160 -11.31 19.92 18.03
CA THR A 160 -10.20 20.84 18.40
C THR A 160 -8.82 20.42 17.89
N HIS A 161 -8.66 19.21 17.34
CA HIS A 161 -7.34 18.66 17.02
C HIS A 161 -6.64 19.38 15.84
N PRO A 162 -5.44 19.95 16.01
CA PRO A 162 -4.78 20.83 15.03
C PRO A 162 -4.31 20.15 13.73
N LYS A 163 -4.36 18.82 13.63
CA LYS A 163 -4.17 18.08 12.36
C LYS A 163 -5.47 17.82 11.58
N VAL A 164 -6.62 18.09 12.19
CA VAL A 164 -7.98 17.89 11.60
C VAL A 164 -8.68 19.24 11.37
N THR A 165 -8.04 20.36 11.71
CA THR A 165 -8.61 21.70 11.58
C THR A 165 -8.70 22.12 10.11
N GLY A 166 -9.89 21.93 9.58
CA GLY A 166 -10.43 22.53 8.36
C GLY A 166 -11.77 21.92 7.98
N HIS A 167 -11.92 20.60 8.17
CA HIS A 167 -12.93 19.83 7.45
C HIS A 167 -13.57 18.68 8.26
N VAL A 168 -13.47 18.59 9.58
CA VAL A 168 -14.04 17.48 10.40
C VAL A 168 -15.47 17.12 9.98
N ILE A 169 -16.36 18.11 9.90
CA ILE A 169 -17.77 17.89 9.56
C ILE A 169 -17.88 17.36 8.11
N THR A 170 -17.17 17.97 7.16
CA THR A 170 -17.20 17.54 5.75
C THR A 170 -16.56 16.17 5.55
N ASP A 171 -15.48 15.85 6.26
CA ASP A 171 -14.79 14.55 6.20
C ASP A 171 -15.70 13.42 6.69
N ILE A 172 -16.43 13.66 7.78
CA ILE A 172 -17.43 12.72 8.30
C ILE A 172 -18.55 12.51 7.27
N VAL A 173 -19.07 13.59 6.68
CA VAL A 173 -20.14 13.53 5.67
C VAL A 173 -19.68 12.84 4.37
N GLU A 174 -18.40 12.98 4.01
CA GLU A 174 -17.77 12.27 2.89
C GLU A 174 -17.50 10.78 3.19
N GLY A 175 -17.74 10.33 4.43
CA GLY A 175 -17.57 8.93 4.85
C GLY A 175 -16.13 8.55 5.23
N LYS A 176 -15.26 9.51 5.52
CA LYS A 176 -13.91 9.25 6.04
C LYS A 176 -13.99 8.77 7.50
N LYS A 177 -13.03 7.94 7.91
CA LYS A 177 -12.92 7.42 9.28
C LYS A 177 -12.40 8.51 10.23
N VAL A 178 -13.30 9.40 10.65
CA VAL A 178 -13.01 10.48 11.61
C VAL A 178 -13.84 10.26 12.86
N GLY A 179 -13.14 9.93 13.96
CA GLY A 179 -13.77 9.55 15.22
C GLY A 179 -14.45 8.18 15.16
N THR A 180 -15.51 8.01 15.94
CA THR A 180 -16.23 6.74 16.07
C THR A 180 -17.64 6.84 15.49
N PHE A 181 -17.93 6.03 14.48
CA PHE A 181 -19.26 5.86 13.89
C PHE A 181 -20.07 4.77 14.62
N PHE A 182 -21.28 5.10 15.05
CA PHE A 182 -22.18 4.18 15.74
C PHE A 182 -23.09 3.52 14.72
N SER A 183 -23.08 2.19 14.64
CA SER A 183 -23.87 1.43 13.66
C SER A 183 -24.69 0.31 14.31
N GLU A 184 -25.93 0.15 13.84
CA GLU A 184 -26.79 -0.99 14.21
C GLU A 184 -26.36 -2.30 13.53
N ILE A 185 -25.54 -2.21 12.49
CA ILE A 185 -25.06 -3.37 11.73
C ILE A 185 -23.58 -3.52 12.05
N LYS A 186 -23.21 -4.67 12.63
CA LYS A 186 -21.79 -5.02 12.75
C LYS A 186 -21.20 -5.08 11.34
N PRO A 187 -20.14 -4.32 11.02
CA PRO A 187 -19.58 -4.30 9.68
C PRO A 187 -19.32 -5.73 9.19
N ALA A 188 -19.76 -6.02 7.96
CA ALA A 188 -19.65 -7.35 7.38
C ALA A 188 -18.17 -7.63 7.03
N GLY A 189 -17.55 -8.49 7.82
CA GLY A 189 -16.17 -8.97 7.61
C GLY A 189 -15.41 -9.07 8.94
N PRO A 190 -14.41 -9.95 9.05
CA PRO A 190 -13.48 -9.87 10.17
C PRO A 190 -12.79 -8.49 10.14
N ALA A 191 -12.56 -7.90 11.32
CA ALA A 191 -11.71 -6.71 11.44
C ALA A 191 -10.38 -6.96 10.71
N LEU A 192 -9.80 -5.93 10.10
CA LEU A 192 -8.59 -6.05 9.29
C LEU A 192 -7.44 -6.71 10.09
N GLU A 193 -7.34 -6.43 11.38
CA GLU A 193 -6.41 -7.08 12.30
C GLU A 193 -6.67 -8.58 12.42
N HIS A 194 -7.93 -9.00 12.56
CA HIS A 194 -8.27 -10.42 12.61
C HIS A 194 -7.93 -11.12 11.29
N GLN A 195 -8.26 -10.51 10.15
CA GLN A 195 -7.89 -11.04 8.84
C GLN A 195 -6.37 -11.20 8.71
N THR A 196 -5.61 -10.20 9.17
CA THR A 196 -4.15 -10.21 9.17
C THR A 196 -3.58 -11.28 10.10
N GLN A 197 -4.16 -11.44 11.30
CA GLN A 197 -3.72 -12.44 12.27
C GLN A 197 -3.96 -13.87 11.75
N VAL A 198 -5.11 -14.10 11.12
CA VAL A 198 -5.45 -15.36 10.48
C VAL A 198 -4.51 -15.67 9.32
N ALA A 199 -4.21 -14.67 8.47
CA ALA A 199 -3.23 -14.81 7.39
C ALA A 199 -1.84 -15.16 7.96
N ARG A 200 -1.39 -14.47 9.00
CA ARG A 200 -0.09 -14.71 9.65
C ARG A 200 0.03 -16.14 10.19
N ASN A 201 -1.02 -16.64 10.84
CA ASN A 201 -1.04 -17.99 11.37
C ASN A 201 -0.98 -19.04 10.24
N SER A 202 -1.78 -18.85 9.19
CA SER A 202 -1.80 -19.74 8.03
C SER A 202 -0.49 -19.68 7.23
N GLY A 203 0.15 -18.51 7.15
CA GLY A 203 1.49 -18.35 6.57
C GLY A 203 2.59 -19.12 7.32
N ARG A 204 2.50 -19.23 8.65
CA ARG A 204 3.41 -20.09 9.42
C ARG A 204 3.22 -21.57 9.06
N THR A 205 1.98 -22.02 8.91
CA THR A 205 1.67 -23.38 8.44
C THR A 205 2.20 -23.60 7.03
N LEU A 206 2.00 -22.63 6.14
CA LEU A 206 2.51 -22.65 4.77
C LEU A 206 4.04 -22.75 4.73
N ALA A 207 4.74 -21.97 5.54
CA ALA A 207 6.20 -22.02 5.68
C ALA A 207 6.71 -23.38 6.19
N SER A 208 5.92 -24.09 7.01
CA SER A 208 6.27 -25.43 7.51
C SER A 208 5.98 -26.58 6.54
N LEU A 209 5.23 -26.35 5.45
CA LEU A 209 4.99 -27.38 4.45
C LEU A 209 6.30 -27.82 3.77
N HIS A 210 6.34 -29.06 3.31
CA HIS A 210 7.40 -29.51 2.41
C HIS A 210 7.38 -28.67 1.10
N PRO A 211 8.54 -28.35 0.49
CA PRO A 211 8.58 -27.57 -0.75
C PRO A 211 7.67 -28.12 -1.85
N ASP A 212 7.61 -29.44 -2.02
CA ASP A 212 6.74 -30.09 -3.02
C ASP A 212 5.26 -29.76 -2.83
N LYS A 213 4.80 -29.62 -1.58
CA LYS A 213 3.42 -29.24 -1.26
C LYS A 213 3.12 -27.80 -1.64
N ARG A 214 4.09 -26.89 -1.47
CA ARG A 214 3.95 -25.51 -1.97
C ARG A 214 3.94 -25.47 -3.50
N SER A 215 4.76 -26.29 -4.15
CA SER A 215 4.78 -26.42 -5.61
C SER A 215 3.47 -27.02 -6.16
N GLU A 216 2.89 -28.03 -5.49
CA GLU A 216 1.56 -28.59 -5.83
C GLU A 216 0.47 -27.50 -5.85
N ILE A 217 0.43 -26.62 -4.84
CA ILE A 217 -0.51 -25.49 -4.78
C ILE A 217 -0.33 -24.55 -5.99
N ILE A 218 0.91 -24.18 -6.31
CA ILE A 218 1.19 -23.23 -7.40
C ILE A 218 0.84 -23.84 -8.76
N CYS A 219 1.15 -25.12 -8.98
CA CYS A 219 0.80 -25.83 -10.19
C CYS A 219 -0.73 -25.93 -10.36
N LEU A 220 -1.47 -26.26 -9.29
CA LEU A 220 -2.94 -26.26 -9.35
C LEU A 220 -3.49 -24.87 -9.68
N LEU A 221 -2.93 -23.79 -9.10
CA LEU A 221 -3.35 -22.44 -9.45
C LEU A 221 -3.11 -22.14 -10.94
N ALA A 222 -1.99 -22.58 -11.51
CA ALA A 222 -1.71 -22.42 -12.94
C ALA A 222 -2.72 -23.17 -13.83
N GLU A 223 -3.10 -24.39 -13.43
CA GLU A 223 -4.12 -25.19 -14.10
C GLU A 223 -5.49 -24.50 -14.05
N LEU A 224 -5.90 -24.03 -12.86
CA LEU A 224 -7.16 -23.32 -12.66
C LEU A 224 -7.27 -22.05 -13.50
N LEU A 225 -6.18 -21.30 -13.70
CA LEU A 225 -6.17 -20.13 -14.60
C LEU A 225 -6.49 -20.50 -16.05
N THR A 226 -6.16 -21.73 -16.47
CA THR A 226 -6.40 -22.24 -17.81
C THR A 226 -7.81 -22.83 -17.93
N GLU A 227 -8.23 -23.64 -16.95
CA GLU A 227 -9.54 -24.29 -16.91
C GLU A 227 -10.69 -23.30 -16.74
N ARG A 228 -10.50 -22.29 -15.88
CA ARG A 228 -11.51 -21.26 -15.56
C ARG A 228 -11.31 -19.97 -16.34
N ARG A 229 -10.61 -20.05 -17.48
CA ARG A 229 -10.32 -18.92 -18.35
C ARG A 229 -11.56 -18.11 -18.72
N GLU A 230 -12.64 -18.79 -19.13
CA GLU A 230 -13.87 -18.12 -19.57
C GLU A 230 -14.55 -17.34 -18.41
N GLU A 231 -14.49 -17.88 -17.19
CA GLU A 231 -14.98 -17.22 -15.98
C GLU A 231 -14.17 -15.95 -15.65
N ILE A 232 -12.84 -16.04 -15.73
CA ILE A 232 -11.93 -14.91 -15.49
C ILE A 232 -12.15 -13.80 -16.53
N LEU A 233 -12.24 -14.16 -17.82
CA LEU A 233 -12.43 -13.20 -18.91
C LEU A 233 -13.81 -12.54 -18.85
N ALA A 234 -14.85 -13.26 -18.44
CA ALA A 234 -16.18 -12.69 -18.22
C ALA A 234 -16.17 -11.65 -17.09
N ALA A 235 -15.50 -11.95 -15.96
CA ALA A 235 -15.35 -10.99 -14.87
C ALA A 235 -14.52 -9.76 -15.28
N ASN A 236 -13.44 -9.96 -16.03
CA ASN A 236 -12.63 -8.86 -16.55
C ASN A 236 -13.39 -7.98 -17.54
N LYS A 237 -14.26 -8.57 -18.36
CA LYS A 237 -15.13 -7.81 -19.26
C LYS A 237 -16.07 -6.88 -18.48
N MET A 238 -16.66 -7.35 -17.39
CA MET A 238 -17.52 -6.50 -16.53
C MET A 238 -16.75 -5.31 -15.96
N ASP A 239 -15.53 -5.53 -15.47
CA ASP A 239 -14.65 -4.47 -14.95
C ASP A 239 -14.26 -3.47 -16.06
N MET A 240 -13.92 -3.96 -17.26
CA MET A 240 -13.58 -3.13 -18.42
C MET A 240 -14.78 -2.29 -18.88
N ASP A 241 -15.96 -2.88 -18.97
CA ASP A 241 -17.18 -2.18 -19.38
C ASP A 241 -17.54 -1.08 -18.36
N LEU A 242 -17.43 -1.35 -17.06
CA LEU A 242 -17.65 -0.35 -16.01
C LEU A 242 -16.61 0.79 -16.07
N ALA A 243 -15.33 0.44 -16.28
CA ALA A 243 -14.24 1.41 -16.41
C ALA A 243 -14.41 2.33 -17.62
N VAL A 244 -14.86 1.79 -18.76
CA VAL A 244 -15.14 2.57 -19.97
C VAL A 244 -16.38 3.46 -19.78
N ASN A 245 -17.46 2.93 -19.20
CA ASN A 245 -18.71 3.66 -19.02
C ASN A 245 -18.60 4.82 -18.02
N THR A 246 -17.76 4.68 -16.98
CA THR A 246 -17.53 5.75 -15.99
C THR A 246 -16.60 6.84 -16.52
N GLY A 247 -15.73 6.53 -17.50
CA GLY A 247 -14.81 7.49 -18.10
C GLY A 247 -13.72 8.02 -17.15
N LEU A 248 -13.58 7.44 -15.95
CA LEU A 248 -12.67 7.92 -14.91
C LEU A 248 -11.23 7.41 -15.08
N LEU A 249 -11.00 6.37 -15.88
CA LEU A 249 -9.70 5.72 -16.06
C LEU A 249 -9.02 6.18 -17.35
N GLN A 250 -7.73 6.51 -17.23
CA GLN A 250 -6.90 6.84 -18.38
C GLN A 250 -6.63 5.61 -19.26
N ALA A 251 -6.37 5.83 -20.56
CA ALA A 251 -6.13 4.76 -21.53
C ALA A 251 -5.02 3.78 -21.11
N ALA A 252 -3.94 4.29 -20.49
CA ALA A 252 -2.85 3.47 -19.98
C ALA A 252 -3.29 2.52 -18.84
N MET A 253 -4.20 2.96 -17.97
CA MET A 253 -4.75 2.13 -16.90
C MET A 253 -5.72 1.08 -17.45
N LEU A 254 -6.54 1.43 -18.46
CA LEU A 254 -7.40 0.45 -19.15
C LEU A 254 -6.59 -0.67 -19.80
N LYS A 255 -5.44 -0.36 -20.43
CA LYS A 255 -4.55 -1.36 -21.02
C LYS A 255 -3.95 -2.31 -19.98
N ARG A 256 -3.68 -1.81 -18.77
CA ARG A 256 -3.19 -2.62 -17.64
C ARG A 256 -4.31 -3.49 -17.06
N LEU A 257 -5.54 -2.96 -16.98
CA LEU A 257 -6.71 -3.66 -16.44
C LEU A 257 -7.14 -4.86 -17.30
N SER A 258 -6.97 -4.77 -18.62
CA SER A 258 -7.39 -5.81 -19.55
C SER A 258 -6.59 -7.12 -19.40
N LEU A 259 -7.31 -8.23 -19.27
CA LEU A 259 -6.79 -9.59 -19.39
C LEU A 259 -7.13 -10.16 -20.76
N SER A 260 -6.23 -10.99 -21.28
CA SER A 260 -6.40 -11.71 -22.54
C SER A 260 -6.02 -13.17 -22.36
N PRO A 261 -6.48 -14.08 -23.25
CA PRO A 261 -6.06 -15.48 -23.23
C PRO A 261 -4.53 -15.64 -23.23
N ALA A 262 -3.82 -14.81 -24.02
CA ALA A 262 -2.36 -14.83 -24.07
C ALA A 262 -1.71 -14.43 -22.75
N LYS A 263 -2.25 -13.41 -22.04
CA LYS A 263 -1.79 -13.03 -20.70
C LYS A 263 -2.00 -14.17 -19.69
N LEU A 264 -3.18 -14.80 -19.69
CA LEU A 264 -3.48 -15.92 -18.80
C LEU A 264 -2.57 -17.12 -19.03
N ASN A 265 -2.29 -17.46 -20.29
CA ASN A 265 -1.32 -18.51 -20.62
C ASN A 265 0.10 -18.16 -20.14
N SER A 266 0.51 -16.90 -20.32
CA SER A 266 1.83 -16.43 -19.84
C SER A 266 1.92 -16.50 -18.32
N LEU A 267 0.84 -16.17 -17.61
CA LEU A 267 0.74 -16.29 -16.15
C LEU A 267 0.88 -17.76 -15.70
N ALA A 268 0.14 -18.67 -16.33
CA ALA A 268 0.21 -20.09 -16.00
C ALA A 268 1.64 -20.65 -16.19
N LEU A 269 2.31 -20.30 -17.30
CA LEU A 269 3.71 -20.67 -17.55
C LEU A 269 4.66 -20.09 -16.48
N GLY A 270 4.50 -18.82 -16.12
CA GLY A 270 5.30 -18.18 -15.06
C GLY A 270 5.10 -18.84 -13.70
N LEU A 271 3.87 -19.24 -13.36
CA LEU A 271 3.56 -19.98 -12.13
C LEU A 271 4.27 -21.34 -12.08
N HIS A 272 4.27 -22.10 -13.18
CA HIS A 272 5.04 -23.35 -13.24
C HIS A 272 6.55 -23.13 -13.06
N GLN A 273 7.11 -22.07 -13.64
CA GLN A 273 8.53 -21.73 -13.44
C GLN A 273 8.84 -21.40 -11.97
N ILE A 274 7.97 -20.66 -11.28
CA ILE A 274 8.09 -20.40 -9.84
C ILE A 274 8.05 -21.72 -9.06
N ALA A 275 7.10 -22.61 -9.36
CA ALA A 275 6.94 -23.88 -8.65
C ALA A 275 8.20 -24.76 -8.73
N VAL A 276 8.89 -24.77 -9.88
CA VAL A 276 10.15 -25.50 -10.08
C VAL A 276 11.30 -24.82 -9.34
N ALA A 277 11.43 -23.49 -9.43
CA ALA A 277 12.52 -22.75 -8.81
C ALA A 277 12.45 -22.73 -7.26
N ALA A 278 11.27 -22.95 -6.68
CA ALA A 278 11.03 -22.79 -5.25
C ALA A 278 11.53 -23.93 -4.35
N GLN A 279 11.94 -25.08 -4.91
CA GLN A 279 12.21 -26.29 -4.12
C GLN A 279 13.24 -26.08 -3.00
N ASP A 280 14.34 -25.38 -3.29
CA ASP A 280 15.44 -25.15 -2.34
C ASP A 280 15.46 -23.73 -1.76
N SER A 281 14.33 -23.01 -1.80
CA SER A 281 14.32 -21.58 -1.44
C SER A 281 14.18 -21.35 0.06
N VAL A 282 13.19 -21.97 0.72
CA VAL A 282 12.93 -21.81 2.17
C VAL A 282 13.74 -22.83 2.97
N GLY A 283 14.49 -22.38 3.97
CA GLY A 283 15.32 -23.25 4.81
C GLY A 283 16.71 -23.53 4.27
N ARG A 284 17.11 -22.88 3.17
CA ARG A 284 18.44 -23.02 2.55
C ARG A 284 19.53 -22.56 3.50
N VAL A 285 20.52 -23.41 3.75
CA VAL A 285 21.73 -23.04 4.49
C VAL A 285 22.59 -22.12 3.63
N LEU A 286 22.90 -20.93 4.14
CA LEU A 286 23.77 -19.94 3.49
C LEU A 286 25.18 -19.97 4.08
N ARG A 287 25.27 -20.20 5.39
CA ARG A 287 26.53 -20.30 6.12
C ARG A 287 26.44 -21.42 7.14
N ARG A 288 27.53 -22.15 7.31
CA ARG A 288 27.68 -23.16 8.36
C ARG A 288 29.05 -23.04 9.00
N THR A 289 29.09 -22.96 10.32
CA THR A 289 30.32 -22.77 11.09
C THR A 289 30.30 -23.67 12.32
N ARG A 290 31.36 -24.46 12.51
CA ARG A 290 31.64 -25.10 13.80
C ARG A 290 32.26 -24.04 14.71
N VAL A 291 31.44 -23.50 15.61
CA VAL A 291 31.86 -22.45 16.54
C VAL A 291 32.81 -23.02 17.58
N ALA A 292 32.49 -24.20 18.11
CA ALA A 292 33.32 -24.98 19.03
C ALA A 292 33.00 -26.48 18.88
N HIS A 293 33.67 -27.34 19.66
CA HIS A 293 33.34 -28.77 19.72
C HIS A 293 31.87 -28.94 20.14
N ASN A 294 31.07 -29.70 19.37
CA ASN A 294 29.62 -29.88 19.57
C ASN A 294 28.77 -28.58 19.59
N LEU A 295 29.27 -27.48 19.01
CA LEU A 295 28.55 -26.22 18.88
C LEU A 295 28.55 -25.76 17.42
N GLU A 296 27.44 -25.98 16.72
CA GLU A 296 27.30 -25.68 15.29
C GLU A 296 26.32 -24.53 15.04
N LEU A 297 26.76 -23.56 14.24
CA LEU A 297 26.00 -22.38 13.85
C LEU A 297 25.68 -22.44 12.36
N GLU A 298 24.40 -22.25 12.01
CA GLU A 298 23.92 -22.13 10.64
C GLU A 298 23.21 -20.79 10.45
N GLN A 299 23.39 -20.18 9.29
CA GLN A 299 22.51 -19.11 8.80
C GLN A 299 21.62 -19.71 7.72
N ILE A 300 20.31 -19.67 7.89
CA ILE A 300 19.34 -20.25 6.95
C ILE A 300 18.36 -19.21 6.42
N THR A 301 17.86 -19.40 5.20
CA THR A 301 16.76 -18.60 4.64
C THR A 301 15.43 -18.91 5.33
N VAL A 302 14.61 -17.89 5.52
CA VAL A 302 13.25 -17.99 6.07
C VAL A 302 12.33 -16.96 5.38
N PRO A 303 11.01 -17.18 5.37
CA PRO A 303 10.07 -16.16 4.88
C PRO A 303 10.23 -14.87 5.67
N ILE A 304 9.94 -13.73 5.03
CA ILE A 304 9.85 -12.42 5.70
C ILE A 304 8.75 -12.44 6.77
N GLY A 305 7.59 -13.02 6.45
CA GLY A 305 6.43 -13.11 7.33
C GLY A 305 5.13 -12.81 6.59
N VAL A 306 4.56 -11.63 6.82
CA VAL A 306 3.32 -11.15 6.18
C VAL A 306 3.62 -10.03 5.19
N LEU A 307 3.26 -10.26 3.92
CA LEU A 307 3.39 -9.30 2.85
C LEU A 307 2.07 -8.57 2.64
N LEU A 308 2.10 -7.26 2.39
CA LEU A 308 0.97 -6.50 1.87
C LEU A 308 1.28 -6.00 0.47
N VAL A 309 0.55 -6.49 -0.52
CA VAL A 309 0.66 -6.01 -1.91
C VAL A 309 -0.51 -5.09 -2.21
N ILE A 310 -0.21 -3.83 -2.55
CA ILE A 310 -1.19 -2.82 -2.93
C ILE A 310 -1.03 -2.55 -4.41
N PHE A 311 -2.07 -2.76 -5.22
CA PHE A 311 -1.94 -2.68 -6.68
C PHE A 311 -3.16 -2.04 -7.35
N GLU A 312 -2.89 -1.33 -8.46
CA GLU A 312 -3.89 -0.58 -9.24
C GLU A 312 -3.88 -1.04 -10.70
N ALA A 313 -5.08 -1.26 -11.21
CA ALA A 313 -5.41 -1.60 -12.60
C ALA A 313 -4.57 -2.76 -13.16
N ARG A 314 -4.18 -3.72 -12.33
CA ARG A 314 -3.32 -4.86 -12.69
C ARG A 314 -3.82 -6.17 -12.06
N PRO A 315 -4.94 -6.73 -12.55
CA PRO A 315 -5.46 -7.98 -12.00
C PRO A 315 -4.51 -9.17 -12.25
N ASP A 316 -3.65 -9.10 -13.27
CA ASP A 316 -2.59 -10.07 -13.56
C ASP A 316 -1.54 -10.17 -12.45
N CYS A 317 -1.35 -9.12 -11.65
CA CYS A 317 -0.45 -9.11 -10.50
C CYS A 317 -0.87 -10.13 -9.44
N LEU A 318 -2.18 -10.31 -9.20
CA LEU A 318 -2.71 -11.12 -8.11
C LEU A 318 -2.18 -12.57 -8.10
N PRO A 319 -2.32 -13.36 -9.19
CA PRO A 319 -1.79 -14.72 -9.21
C PRO A 319 -0.26 -14.76 -9.13
N GLN A 320 0.46 -13.78 -9.70
CA GLN A 320 1.93 -13.73 -9.65
C GLN A 320 2.44 -13.56 -8.22
N VAL A 321 1.94 -12.55 -7.50
CA VAL A 321 2.38 -12.29 -6.12
C VAL A 321 1.89 -13.36 -5.16
N SER A 322 0.73 -13.96 -5.43
CA SER A 322 0.24 -15.11 -4.65
C SER A 322 1.17 -16.30 -4.81
N ALA A 323 1.55 -16.65 -6.04
CA ALA A 323 2.48 -17.75 -6.29
C ALA A 323 3.87 -17.50 -5.69
N LEU A 324 4.40 -16.28 -5.78
CA LEU A 324 5.68 -15.92 -5.16
C LEU A 324 5.62 -15.97 -3.63
N ALA A 325 4.53 -15.48 -3.02
CA ALA A 325 4.32 -15.56 -1.57
C ALA A 325 4.20 -17.03 -1.12
N ILE A 326 3.45 -17.85 -1.87
CA ILE A 326 3.31 -19.29 -1.62
C ILE A 326 4.67 -19.98 -1.70
N ALA A 327 5.42 -19.78 -2.78
CA ALA A 327 6.74 -20.36 -2.96
C ALA A 327 7.72 -20.01 -1.83
N SER A 328 7.67 -18.75 -1.37
CA SER A 328 8.54 -18.24 -0.30
C SER A 328 8.03 -18.51 1.10
N GLY A 329 6.85 -19.15 1.26
CA GLY A 329 6.26 -19.46 2.56
C GLY A 329 5.76 -18.22 3.32
N ASN A 330 5.44 -17.13 2.62
CA ASN A 330 4.90 -15.91 3.23
C ASN A 330 3.36 -15.93 3.27
N ALA A 331 2.79 -15.30 4.31
CA ALA A 331 1.40 -14.86 4.25
C ALA A 331 1.27 -13.63 3.35
N LEU A 332 0.10 -13.44 2.75
CA LEU A 332 -0.15 -12.37 1.80
C LEU A 332 -1.51 -11.70 2.04
N LEU A 333 -1.47 -10.38 2.17
CA LEU A 333 -2.61 -9.50 2.08
C LEU A 333 -2.58 -8.79 0.72
N LEU A 334 -3.71 -8.82 0.01
CA LEU A 334 -3.89 -8.21 -1.29
C LEU A 334 -4.86 -7.04 -1.17
N LYS A 335 -4.45 -5.84 -1.59
CA LYS A 335 -5.33 -4.68 -1.72
C LYS A 335 -5.34 -4.22 -3.17
N GLY A 336 -6.33 -4.70 -3.92
CA GLY A 336 -6.58 -4.25 -5.28
C GLY A 336 -7.37 -2.93 -5.34
N GLY A 337 -7.24 -2.23 -6.46
CA GLY A 337 -8.09 -1.10 -6.81
C GLY A 337 -9.55 -1.51 -7.09
N LYS A 338 -10.46 -0.54 -6.95
CA LYS A 338 -11.92 -0.74 -7.11
C LYS A 338 -12.29 -1.09 -8.55
N GLU A 339 -11.49 -0.65 -9.51
CA GLU A 339 -11.65 -0.88 -10.94
C GLU A 339 -11.47 -2.34 -11.39
N ALA A 340 -10.82 -3.18 -10.57
CA ALA A 340 -10.58 -4.59 -10.88
C ALA A 340 -11.32 -5.54 -9.91
N ALA A 341 -12.37 -5.06 -9.24
CA ALA A 341 -13.00 -5.77 -8.12
C ALA A 341 -13.56 -7.14 -8.52
N ASN A 342 -14.21 -7.26 -9.68
CA ASN A 342 -14.80 -8.53 -10.11
C ASN A 342 -13.71 -9.54 -10.50
N THR A 343 -12.71 -9.09 -11.25
CA THR A 343 -11.58 -9.91 -11.69
C THR A 343 -10.76 -10.40 -10.50
N ASN A 344 -10.41 -9.51 -9.57
CA ASN A 344 -9.64 -9.85 -8.38
C ASN A 344 -10.38 -10.84 -7.48
N ARG A 345 -11.71 -10.73 -7.37
CA ARG A 345 -12.53 -11.67 -6.61
C ARG A 345 -12.44 -13.08 -7.19
N VAL A 346 -12.57 -13.25 -8.51
CA VAL A 346 -12.47 -14.57 -9.17
C VAL A 346 -11.06 -15.13 -9.01
N LEU A 347 -10.01 -14.34 -9.28
CA LEU A 347 -8.63 -14.81 -9.15
C LEU A 347 -8.26 -15.18 -7.70
N HIS A 348 -8.76 -14.43 -6.71
CA HIS A 348 -8.60 -14.77 -5.30
C HIS A 348 -9.33 -16.05 -4.92
N GLN A 349 -10.54 -16.29 -5.44
CA GLN A 349 -11.27 -17.54 -5.22
C GLN A 349 -10.50 -18.75 -5.75
N LEU A 350 -9.93 -18.66 -6.96
CA LEU A 350 -9.09 -19.73 -7.52
C LEU A 350 -7.81 -19.95 -6.70
N THR A 351 -7.21 -18.86 -6.20
CA THR A 351 -6.05 -18.94 -5.30
C THR A 351 -6.39 -19.67 -4.00
N GLN A 352 -7.56 -19.36 -3.42
CA GLN A 352 -8.06 -20.04 -2.22
C GLN A 352 -8.41 -21.51 -2.47
N GLU A 353 -8.94 -21.84 -3.64
CA GLU A 353 -9.20 -23.22 -4.06
C GLU A 353 -7.90 -24.04 -4.08
N ALA A 354 -6.84 -23.51 -4.70
CA ALA A 354 -5.54 -24.16 -4.74
C ALA A 354 -4.93 -24.35 -3.33
N LEU A 355 -4.96 -23.32 -2.48
CA LEU A 355 -4.45 -23.37 -1.10
C LEU A 355 -5.22 -24.36 -0.21
N SER A 356 -6.50 -24.58 -0.50
CA SER A 356 -7.36 -25.48 0.31
C SER A 356 -6.90 -26.93 0.26
N MET A 357 -6.17 -27.35 -0.80
CA MET A 357 -5.60 -28.69 -0.93
C MET A 357 -4.72 -29.08 0.27
N HIS A 358 -4.07 -28.12 0.91
CA HIS A 358 -3.20 -28.35 2.07
C HIS A 358 -3.65 -27.58 3.32
N GLY A 359 -4.92 -27.17 3.39
CA GLY A 359 -5.50 -26.54 4.58
C GLY A 359 -4.89 -25.18 4.92
N VAL A 360 -4.35 -24.47 3.93
CA VAL A 360 -3.69 -23.14 4.09
C VAL A 360 -4.44 -22.05 3.33
N LYS A 361 -5.75 -22.21 3.16
CA LYS A 361 -6.63 -21.28 2.43
C LYS A 361 -6.46 -19.84 2.91
N GLU A 362 -6.27 -19.67 4.21
CA GLU A 362 -6.22 -18.38 4.85
C GLU A 362 -4.89 -17.63 4.64
N ALA A 363 -3.86 -18.27 4.10
CA ALA A 363 -2.54 -17.66 3.91
C ALA A 363 -2.55 -16.49 2.90
N VAL A 364 -3.53 -16.47 1.99
CA VAL A 364 -3.74 -15.37 1.03
C VAL A 364 -5.11 -14.75 1.23
N GLN A 365 -5.14 -13.47 1.58
CA GLN A 365 -6.34 -12.71 1.91
C GLN A 365 -6.51 -11.51 0.97
N LEU A 366 -7.73 -11.30 0.47
CA LEU A 366 -8.11 -10.10 -0.25
C LEU A 366 -8.75 -9.12 0.74
N VAL A 367 -8.12 -7.95 0.89
CA VAL A 367 -8.60 -6.86 1.74
C VAL A 367 -9.75 -6.13 1.05
N SER A 368 -10.78 -5.77 1.82
CA SER A 368 -11.93 -5.00 1.33
C SER A 368 -11.50 -3.69 0.68
N THR A 369 -12.17 -3.30 -0.40
CA THR A 369 -11.91 -2.02 -1.09
C THR A 369 -12.35 -0.80 -0.27
N ARG A 370 -13.10 -1.00 0.82
CA ARG A 370 -13.49 0.04 1.78
C ARG A 370 -12.37 0.43 2.74
N GLU A 371 -11.39 -0.46 2.95
CA GLU A 371 -10.27 -0.13 3.82
C GLU A 371 -9.33 0.85 3.11
N GLU A 372 -8.98 1.91 3.81
CA GLU A 372 -8.04 2.90 3.31
C GLU A 372 -6.62 2.35 3.38
N VAL A 373 -5.79 2.77 2.44
CA VAL A 373 -4.37 2.38 2.39
C VAL A 373 -3.64 2.81 3.67
N GLU A 374 -4.04 3.93 4.25
CA GLU A 374 -3.45 4.43 5.50
C GLU A 374 -3.69 3.50 6.69
N ASP A 375 -4.87 2.87 6.78
CA ASP A 375 -5.20 1.96 7.87
C ASP A 375 -4.31 0.71 7.82
N LEU A 376 -4.10 0.18 6.61
CA LEU A 376 -3.18 -0.93 6.37
C LEU A 376 -1.73 -0.56 6.73
N CYS A 377 -1.31 0.69 6.48
CA CYS A 377 0.03 1.16 6.80
C CYS A 377 0.29 1.34 8.30
N ARG A 378 -0.74 1.29 9.16
CA ARG A 378 -0.63 1.38 10.63
C ARG A 378 -0.42 0.01 11.29
N LEU A 379 -0.47 -1.08 10.55
CA LEU A 379 -0.35 -2.45 11.08
C LEU A 379 1.11 -2.92 11.19
N ASP A 380 2.01 -2.08 11.71
CA ASP A 380 3.45 -2.31 11.75
C ASP A 380 3.87 -3.52 12.59
N LYS A 381 3.07 -3.89 13.59
CA LYS A 381 3.27 -5.11 14.38
C LYS A 381 2.85 -6.39 13.65
N MET A 382 2.09 -6.27 12.55
CA MET A 382 1.45 -7.41 11.88
C MET A 382 1.91 -7.63 10.44
N ILE A 383 2.31 -6.56 9.73
CA ILE A 383 2.76 -6.58 8.34
C ILE A 383 4.27 -6.34 8.32
N ASP A 384 5.00 -7.24 7.68
CA ASP A 384 6.46 -7.25 7.69
C ASP A 384 7.05 -6.56 6.43
N LEU A 385 6.31 -6.45 5.33
CA LEU A 385 6.71 -5.76 4.10
C LEU A 385 5.52 -5.26 3.27
N ILE A 386 5.60 -4.03 2.75
CA ILE A 386 4.62 -3.48 1.78
C ILE A 386 5.24 -3.43 0.38
N ILE A 387 4.50 -3.89 -0.63
CA ILE A 387 4.90 -3.88 -2.04
C ILE A 387 3.85 -3.13 -2.86
N PRO A 388 4.07 -1.85 -3.20
CA PRO A 388 3.17 -1.08 -4.05
C PRO A 388 3.43 -1.37 -5.55
N ARG A 389 2.37 -1.68 -6.31
CA ARG A 389 2.39 -1.86 -7.77
C ARG A 389 1.35 -0.95 -8.43
N GLY A 390 1.75 0.28 -8.72
CA GLY A 390 0.83 1.30 -9.22
C GLY A 390 1.53 2.45 -9.91
N SER A 391 0.92 3.63 -9.81
CA SER A 391 1.53 4.89 -10.22
C SER A 391 2.64 5.33 -9.25
N SER A 392 3.55 6.20 -9.72
CA SER A 392 4.53 6.87 -8.86
C SER A 392 3.89 7.61 -7.69
N GLN A 393 2.70 8.17 -7.91
CA GLN A 393 1.93 8.86 -6.87
C GLN A 393 1.46 7.90 -5.78
N LEU A 394 0.92 6.73 -6.15
CA LEU A 394 0.53 5.69 -5.20
C LEU A 394 1.73 5.26 -4.35
N VAL A 395 2.87 4.96 -5.00
CA VAL A 395 4.09 4.52 -4.31
C VAL A 395 4.56 5.59 -3.31
N LYS A 396 4.62 6.86 -3.73
CA LYS A 396 5.00 7.99 -2.86
C LYS A 396 4.03 8.16 -1.70
N ASN A 397 2.73 7.97 -1.91
CA ASN A 397 1.73 8.07 -0.83
C ASN A 397 1.93 6.96 0.20
N ILE A 398 2.12 5.71 -0.25
CA ILE A 398 2.38 4.56 0.62
C ILE A 398 3.69 4.75 1.40
N GLN A 399 4.77 5.21 0.75
CA GLN A 399 6.04 5.49 1.42
C GLN A 399 5.91 6.57 2.52
N ARG A 400 5.03 7.56 2.35
CA ARG A 400 4.76 8.58 3.37
C ARG A 400 3.89 8.06 4.52
N ALA A 401 2.93 7.20 4.20
CA ALA A 401 1.98 6.65 5.16
C ALA A 401 2.59 5.50 6.00
N ALA A 402 3.42 4.65 5.39
CA ALA A 402 4.07 3.52 6.02
C ALA A 402 5.18 3.99 6.98
N LYS A 403 4.83 4.07 8.26
CA LYS A 403 5.79 4.32 9.35
C LYS A 403 6.08 2.99 10.06
N GLY A 404 7.34 2.56 10.03
CA GLY A 404 7.79 1.33 10.69
C GLY A 404 7.78 0.09 9.79
N ILE A 405 6.91 0.03 8.77
CA ILE A 405 6.90 -1.08 7.81
C ILE A 405 7.80 -0.75 6.62
N PRO A 406 8.77 -1.62 6.26
CA PRO A 406 9.57 -1.44 5.05
C PRO A 406 8.69 -1.46 3.79
N VAL A 407 9.01 -0.61 2.82
CA VAL A 407 8.33 -0.54 1.51
C VAL A 407 9.31 -0.93 0.42
N LEU A 408 8.99 -1.97 -0.35
CA LEU A 408 9.79 -2.46 -1.47
C LEU A 408 9.14 -2.07 -2.80
N GLY A 409 9.83 -1.24 -3.57
CA GLY A 409 9.41 -0.83 -4.91
C GLY A 409 10.28 0.32 -5.42
N HIS A 410 9.81 0.95 -6.49
CA HIS A 410 10.43 2.15 -7.05
C HIS A 410 9.35 3.21 -7.28
N SER A 411 9.69 4.47 -7.06
CA SER A 411 8.77 5.59 -7.29
C SER A 411 8.95 6.23 -8.67
N GLU A 412 10.10 6.05 -9.32
CA GLU A 412 10.47 6.72 -10.58
C GLU A 412 11.39 5.83 -11.42
N GLY A 413 11.33 6.01 -12.75
CA GLY A 413 12.00 5.21 -13.77
C GLY A 413 12.88 6.02 -14.74
N ILE A 414 13.67 6.98 -14.24
CA ILE A 414 14.52 7.85 -15.08
C ILE A 414 15.77 7.08 -15.50
N CYS A 415 15.67 6.37 -16.62
CA CYS A 415 16.69 5.50 -17.17
C CYS A 415 17.49 6.19 -18.28
N HIS A 416 18.81 6.00 -18.29
CA HIS A 416 19.70 6.58 -19.30
C HIS A 416 20.25 5.54 -20.26
N VAL A 417 20.46 5.97 -21.51
CA VAL A 417 21.32 5.26 -22.46
C VAL A 417 22.44 6.22 -22.84
N TYR A 418 23.68 5.81 -22.61
CA TYR A 418 24.89 6.54 -22.98
C TYR A 418 25.50 5.94 -24.24
N VAL A 419 25.63 6.77 -25.28
CA VAL A 419 26.31 6.43 -26.53
C VAL A 419 27.73 6.98 -26.47
N ASP A 420 28.69 6.08 -26.32
CA ASP A 420 30.12 6.38 -26.24
C ASP A 420 30.74 6.67 -27.61
N ALA A 421 31.89 7.34 -27.63
CA ALA A 421 32.62 7.69 -28.86
C ALA A 421 32.94 6.48 -29.75
N GLU A 422 33.18 5.31 -29.15
CA GLU A 422 33.52 4.06 -29.83
C GLU A 422 32.31 3.14 -30.04
N ALA A 423 31.09 3.69 -30.05
CA ALA A 423 29.86 2.90 -30.25
C ALA A 423 29.69 2.39 -31.70
N SER A 424 29.28 1.12 -31.84
CA SER A 424 28.86 0.57 -33.12
C SER A 424 27.52 1.16 -33.58
N VAL A 425 27.51 1.74 -34.78
CA VAL A 425 26.33 2.38 -35.40
C VAL A 425 25.10 1.47 -35.39
N ASP A 426 25.26 0.21 -35.78
CA ASP A 426 24.15 -0.72 -35.89
C ASP A 426 23.56 -1.10 -34.53
N LYS A 427 24.41 -1.22 -33.49
CA LYS A 427 23.96 -1.49 -32.12
C LYS A 427 23.22 -0.28 -31.54
N VAL A 428 23.72 0.93 -31.77
CA VAL A 428 23.10 2.16 -31.26
C VAL A 428 21.65 2.28 -31.72
N ILE A 429 21.39 2.18 -33.02
CA ILE A 429 20.03 2.33 -33.56
C ILE A 429 19.10 1.26 -33.00
N LYS A 430 19.56 0.01 -32.89
CA LYS A 430 18.74 -1.09 -32.36
C LYS A 430 18.40 -0.90 -30.89
N ILE A 431 19.40 -0.59 -30.06
CA ILE A 431 19.27 -0.50 -28.61
C ILE A 431 18.48 0.73 -28.20
N VAL A 432 18.78 1.92 -28.77
CA VAL A 432 18.09 3.17 -28.43
C VAL A 432 16.60 3.08 -28.82
N ARG A 433 16.30 2.56 -30.02
CA ARG A 433 14.92 2.36 -30.45
C ARG A 433 14.16 1.41 -29.54
N ASP A 434 14.75 0.26 -29.20
CA ASP A 434 14.09 -0.71 -28.32
C ASP A 434 13.86 -0.13 -26.91
N SER A 435 14.88 0.56 -26.37
CA SER A 435 14.85 1.15 -25.02
C SER A 435 13.75 2.21 -24.88
N LYS A 436 13.43 2.98 -25.93
CA LYS A 436 12.37 4.01 -25.89
C LYS A 436 11.02 3.53 -26.42
N CYS A 437 10.99 2.82 -27.54
CA CYS A 437 9.78 2.65 -28.36
C CYS A 437 9.03 1.33 -28.11
N GLU A 438 9.67 0.29 -27.55
CA GLU A 438 9.03 -1.02 -27.36
C GLU A 438 7.82 -0.94 -26.41
N TYR A 439 8.02 -0.30 -25.26
CA TYR A 439 6.96 -0.02 -24.30
C TYR A 439 7.25 1.29 -23.54
N PRO A 440 6.89 2.46 -24.10
CA PRO A 440 7.30 3.77 -23.55
C PRO A 440 6.82 4.07 -22.14
N ALA A 441 5.72 3.44 -21.71
CA ALA A 441 5.14 3.60 -20.37
C ALA A 441 5.70 2.61 -19.32
N ALA A 442 6.76 1.86 -19.66
CA ALA A 442 7.47 1.00 -18.72
C ALA A 442 8.46 1.81 -17.89
N CYS A 443 8.65 1.44 -16.62
CA CYS A 443 9.56 2.13 -15.71
C CYS A 443 11.06 1.99 -16.04
N ASN A 444 11.40 1.08 -16.95
CA ASN A 444 12.75 0.89 -17.45
C ASN A 444 12.89 1.37 -18.92
N ALA A 445 11.91 2.12 -19.44
CA ALA A 445 12.06 2.78 -20.73
C ALA A 445 13.12 3.89 -20.62
N MET A 446 13.90 4.09 -21.67
CA MET A 446 14.88 5.19 -21.72
C MET A 446 14.15 6.52 -21.66
N GLU A 447 14.55 7.39 -20.74
CA GLU A 447 14.03 8.76 -20.61
C GLU A 447 15.05 9.81 -21.03
N SER A 448 16.34 9.51 -20.89
CA SER A 448 17.45 10.38 -21.32
C SER A 448 18.45 9.62 -22.19
N LEU A 449 18.75 10.17 -23.37
CA LEU A 449 19.83 9.72 -24.24
C LEU A 449 21.04 10.66 -24.07
N LEU A 450 22.14 10.13 -23.53
CA LEU A 450 23.40 10.83 -23.41
C LEU A 450 24.29 10.48 -24.60
N ILE A 451 24.82 11.49 -25.29
CA ILE A 451 25.62 11.30 -26.51
C ILE A 451 27.01 11.90 -26.28
N HIS A 452 28.07 11.13 -26.53
CA HIS A 452 29.42 11.66 -26.51
C HIS A 452 29.58 12.74 -27.60
N ARG A 453 30.20 13.88 -27.27
CA ARG A 453 30.32 15.06 -28.16
C ARG A 453 30.84 14.74 -29.56
N ASP A 454 31.75 13.79 -29.67
CA ASP A 454 32.40 13.44 -30.95
C ASP A 454 31.41 12.81 -31.94
N ILE A 455 30.31 12.22 -31.44
CA ILE A 455 29.26 11.61 -32.27
C ILE A 455 28.46 12.67 -33.03
N LEU A 456 28.31 13.88 -32.48
CA LEU A 456 27.52 14.96 -33.10
C LEU A 456 27.95 15.30 -34.52
N ARG A 457 29.21 15.06 -34.86
CA ARG A 457 29.79 15.35 -36.18
C ARG A 457 29.85 14.13 -37.11
N THR A 458 29.23 13.03 -36.71
CA THR A 458 29.24 11.77 -37.45
C THR A 458 27.87 11.47 -38.05
N PRO A 459 27.80 10.66 -39.14
CA PRO A 459 26.52 10.21 -39.71
C PRO A 459 25.64 9.41 -38.73
N LEU A 460 26.20 8.95 -37.60
CA LEU A 460 25.43 8.26 -36.56
C LEU A 460 24.40 9.19 -35.91
N PHE A 461 24.77 10.46 -35.66
CA PHE A 461 23.84 11.42 -35.05
C PHE A 461 22.60 11.61 -35.94
N ASP A 462 22.79 11.84 -37.24
CA ASP A 462 21.68 11.98 -38.19
C ASP A 462 20.77 10.74 -38.21
N ARG A 463 21.35 9.54 -38.16
CA ARG A 463 20.58 8.29 -38.10
C ARG A 463 19.75 8.15 -36.82
N ILE A 464 20.25 8.62 -35.67
CA ILE A 464 19.49 8.64 -34.41
C ILE A 464 18.28 9.58 -34.54
N ILE A 465 18.50 10.79 -35.07
CA ILE A 465 17.44 11.79 -35.26
C ILE A 465 16.37 11.30 -36.25
N ASP A 466 16.79 10.73 -37.38
CA ASP A 466 15.87 10.18 -38.37
C ASP A 466 15.08 8.99 -37.81
N MET A 467 15.72 8.11 -37.03
CA MET A 467 15.03 7.01 -36.33
C MET A 467 13.96 7.55 -35.37
N PHE A 468 14.29 8.53 -34.53
CA PHE A 468 13.30 9.14 -33.64
C PHE A 468 12.17 9.83 -34.40
N ARG A 469 12.46 10.50 -35.52
CA ARG A 469 11.43 11.09 -36.38
C ARG A 469 10.48 10.03 -36.94
N THR A 470 11.01 8.90 -37.43
CA THR A 470 10.22 7.78 -37.96
C THR A 470 9.32 7.17 -36.88
N GLU A 471 9.87 6.96 -35.68
CA GLU A 471 9.14 6.41 -34.53
C GLU A 471 8.27 7.46 -33.81
N ARG A 472 8.27 8.71 -34.29
CA ARG A 472 7.53 9.86 -33.74
C ARG A 472 7.89 10.19 -32.29
N VAL A 473 9.14 9.97 -31.91
CA VAL A 473 9.67 10.34 -30.60
C VAL A 473 9.95 11.84 -30.57
N LYS A 474 9.37 12.54 -29.60
CA LYS A 474 9.65 13.96 -29.35
C LYS A 474 10.94 14.09 -28.55
N ILE A 475 11.89 14.86 -29.09
CA ILE A 475 13.17 15.12 -28.43
C ILE A 475 13.09 16.42 -27.65
N HIS A 476 13.52 16.38 -26.40
CA HIS A 476 13.76 17.55 -25.57
C HIS A 476 15.26 17.79 -25.40
N ALA A 477 15.76 18.91 -25.90
CA ALA A 477 17.19 19.18 -25.88
C ALA A 477 17.66 19.57 -24.47
N GLY A 478 18.68 18.89 -23.97
CA GLY A 478 19.42 19.31 -22.79
C GLY A 478 20.26 20.57 -23.07
N PRO A 479 20.68 21.32 -22.03
CA PRO A 479 21.45 22.55 -22.18
C PRO A 479 22.69 22.44 -23.09
N HIS A 480 23.47 21.37 -23.01
CA HIS A 480 24.66 21.24 -23.86
C HIS A 480 24.24 20.98 -25.30
N LEU A 481 23.32 20.04 -25.56
CA LEU A 481 22.81 19.80 -26.93
C LEU A 481 22.25 21.07 -27.56
N ALA A 482 21.47 21.86 -26.83
CA ALA A 482 20.91 23.12 -27.33
C ALA A 482 22.00 24.11 -27.77
N SER A 483 23.14 24.16 -27.06
CA SER A 483 24.27 25.04 -27.41
C SER A 483 25.00 24.64 -28.69
N TYR A 484 24.90 23.36 -29.11
CA TYR A 484 25.52 22.86 -30.34
C TYR A 484 24.65 23.05 -31.59
N LEU A 485 23.37 23.39 -31.43
CA LEU A 485 22.41 23.45 -32.54
C LEU A 485 21.97 24.89 -32.81
N THR A 486 22.07 25.33 -34.07
CA THR A 486 21.52 26.62 -34.51
C THR A 486 19.99 26.66 -34.40
N PHE A 487 19.34 25.50 -34.58
CA PHE A 487 17.90 25.30 -34.41
C PHE A 487 17.70 24.05 -33.54
N SER A 488 17.44 24.25 -32.26
CA SER A 488 17.23 23.17 -31.29
C SER A 488 15.76 22.72 -31.22
N PRO A 489 15.49 21.45 -30.89
CA PRO A 489 14.20 21.02 -30.36
C PRO A 489 13.80 21.80 -29.10
N SER A 490 12.57 21.60 -28.61
CA SER A 490 12.15 22.20 -27.33
C SER A 490 13.12 21.82 -26.22
N GLU A 491 13.55 22.79 -25.42
CA GLU A 491 14.44 22.52 -24.29
C GLU A 491 13.77 21.63 -23.24
N ALA A 492 14.57 20.77 -22.61
CA ALA A 492 14.13 19.96 -21.49
C ALA A 492 13.80 20.85 -20.28
N LYS A 493 12.56 20.76 -19.79
CA LYS A 493 12.14 21.49 -18.58
C LYS A 493 12.90 21.04 -17.32
N SER A 494 13.31 19.78 -17.30
CA SER A 494 14.07 19.15 -16.22
C SER A 494 14.84 17.97 -16.80
N LEU A 495 16.08 17.78 -16.37
CA LEU A 495 16.86 16.57 -16.65
C LEU A 495 16.43 15.39 -15.75
N ARG A 496 15.53 15.62 -14.77
CA ARG A 496 14.88 14.60 -13.92
C ARG A 496 13.44 14.35 -14.36
N ALA A 497 13.20 14.15 -15.65
CA ALA A 497 11.85 13.93 -16.18
C ALA A 497 11.67 12.47 -16.57
N GLU A 498 10.66 11.82 -16.00
CA GLU A 498 10.10 10.56 -16.53
C GLU A 498 8.93 10.94 -17.44
N TYR A 499 9.07 10.71 -18.75
CA TYR A 499 8.05 11.09 -19.73
C TYR A 499 6.96 10.03 -19.84
N GLY A 500 7.33 8.74 -19.76
CA GLY A 500 6.38 7.61 -19.84
C GLY A 500 5.62 7.51 -21.18
N ASP A 501 6.11 8.17 -22.23
CA ASP A 501 5.54 8.20 -23.58
C ASP A 501 6.67 8.27 -24.63
N LEU A 502 6.33 8.40 -25.91
CA LEU A 502 7.25 8.65 -27.02
C LEU A 502 7.87 10.06 -26.96
N GLU A 503 8.47 10.39 -25.82
CA GLU A 503 9.30 11.58 -25.60
C GLU A 503 10.58 11.17 -24.85
N CYS A 504 11.68 11.88 -25.08
CA CYS A 504 12.92 11.70 -24.30
C CYS A 504 13.73 12.99 -24.25
N CYS A 505 14.58 13.12 -23.24
CA CYS A 505 15.64 14.11 -23.20
C CYS A 505 16.85 13.60 -24.02
N MET A 506 17.50 14.50 -24.75
CA MET A 506 18.78 14.21 -25.39
C MET A 506 19.81 15.24 -24.95
N GLU A 507 20.94 14.77 -24.43
CA GLU A 507 21.99 15.60 -23.87
C GLU A 507 23.37 15.17 -24.36
N VAL A 508 24.28 16.14 -24.44
CA VAL A 508 25.67 15.93 -24.87
C VAL A 508 26.60 15.93 -23.67
N VAL A 509 27.51 14.95 -23.64
CA VAL A 509 28.55 14.81 -22.62
C VAL A 509 29.94 14.72 -23.27
N ASP A 510 30.96 15.23 -22.59
CA ASP A 510 32.34 15.29 -23.07
C ASP A 510 33.12 13.99 -22.86
N SER A 511 32.65 13.10 -21.97
CA SER A 511 33.34 11.85 -21.62
C SER A 511 32.43 10.85 -20.91
N MET A 512 32.89 9.60 -20.78
CA MET A 512 32.22 8.57 -19.96
C MET A 512 32.07 8.99 -18.50
N GLN A 513 33.07 9.69 -17.93
CA GLN A 513 32.98 10.17 -16.55
C GLN A 513 31.85 11.19 -16.36
N GLU A 514 31.68 12.12 -17.31
CA GLU A 514 30.57 13.07 -17.26
C GLU A 514 29.22 12.36 -17.46
N ALA A 515 29.16 11.31 -18.29
CA ALA A 515 27.96 10.48 -18.40
C ALA A 515 27.61 9.82 -17.05
N VAL A 516 28.58 9.24 -16.35
CA VAL A 516 28.42 8.67 -15.00
C VAL A 516 27.93 9.73 -14.02
N ASP A 517 28.57 10.90 -14.00
CA ASP A 517 28.20 12.01 -13.10
C ASP A 517 26.78 12.52 -13.39
N HIS A 518 26.39 12.59 -14.67
CA HIS A 518 25.03 12.94 -15.08
C HIS A 518 24.02 11.91 -14.57
N ILE A 519 24.29 10.62 -14.76
CA ILE A 519 23.39 9.53 -14.36
C ILE A 519 23.24 9.51 -12.83
N HIS A 520 24.32 9.60 -12.06
CA HIS A 520 24.24 9.70 -10.60
C HIS A 520 23.47 10.93 -10.13
N LYS A 521 23.63 12.05 -10.84
CA LYS A 521 22.95 13.29 -10.49
C LYS A 521 21.46 13.22 -10.80
N TYR A 522 21.06 12.75 -11.98
CA TYR A 522 19.70 12.94 -12.50
C TYR A 522 18.86 11.66 -12.60
N GLY A 523 19.48 10.49 -12.62
CA GLY A 523 18.79 9.20 -12.69
C GLY A 523 18.08 8.81 -11.40
N SER A 524 17.21 7.81 -11.53
CA SER A 524 16.49 7.20 -10.40
C SER A 524 17.19 5.95 -9.84
N SER A 525 18.43 5.69 -10.27
CA SER A 525 19.19 4.46 -9.99
C SER A 525 18.43 3.17 -10.37
N HIS A 526 17.62 3.22 -11.44
CA HIS A 526 16.84 2.09 -11.94
C HIS A 526 17.64 1.24 -12.93
N THR A 527 17.68 1.65 -14.19
CA THR A 527 18.40 0.95 -15.25
C THR A 527 19.16 1.94 -16.12
N ASP A 528 20.46 1.73 -16.30
CA ASP A 528 21.27 2.59 -17.15
C ASP A 528 22.18 1.77 -18.06
N VAL A 529 22.43 2.26 -19.27
CA VAL A 529 23.05 1.49 -20.35
C VAL A 529 24.20 2.26 -20.95
N ILE A 530 25.32 1.58 -21.25
CA ILE A 530 26.37 2.07 -22.15
C ILE A 530 26.36 1.30 -23.47
N ILE A 531 26.55 2.01 -24.57
CA ILE A 531 26.80 1.45 -25.89
C ILE A 531 28.20 1.84 -26.32
N THR A 532 29.11 0.87 -26.40
CA THR A 532 30.52 1.04 -26.80
C THR A 532 31.09 -0.29 -27.30
N GLU A 533 32.06 -0.25 -28.21
CA GLU A 533 32.91 -1.41 -28.52
C GLU A 533 34.19 -1.46 -27.66
N ASN A 534 34.48 -0.41 -26.88
CA ASN A 534 35.63 -0.38 -25.99
C ASN A 534 35.31 -1.11 -24.68
N GLU A 535 35.85 -2.32 -24.53
CA GLU A 535 35.66 -3.17 -23.34
C GLU A 535 36.13 -2.48 -22.04
N HIS A 536 37.23 -1.72 -22.08
CA HIS A 536 37.73 -1.04 -20.89
C HIS A 536 36.74 0.04 -20.42
N THR A 537 36.23 0.86 -21.34
CA THR A 537 35.22 1.88 -21.05
C THR A 537 33.92 1.24 -20.55
N ALA A 538 33.49 0.12 -21.15
CA ALA A 538 32.31 -0.63 -20.73
C ALA A 538 32.43 -1.13 -19.28
N GLU A 539 33.52 -1.83 -18.94
CA GLU A 539 33.74 -2.37 -17.61
C GLU A 539 33.86 -1.26 -16.55
N GLN A 540 34.50 -0.14 -16.88
CA GLN A 540 34.54 1.03 -16.00
C GLN A 540 33.13 1.60 -15.74
N PHE A 541 32.31 1.73 -16.78
CA PHE A 541 30.93 2.22 -16.63
C PHE A 541 30.08 1.27 -15.76
N LEU A 542 30.18 -0.05 -15.99
CA LEU A 542 29.49 -1.08 -15.20
C LEU A 542 29.91 -1.03 -13.72
N GLN A 543 31.18 -0.76 -13.44
CA GLN A 543 31.72 -0.68 -12.08
C GLN A 543 31.36 0.63 -11.37
N LEU A 544 31.40 1.76 -12.08
CA LEU A 544 31.23 3.09 -11.49
C LEU A 544 29.77 3.44 -11.22
N LEU A 545 28.83 2.96 -12.05
CA LEU A 545 27.43 3.24 -11.85
C LEU A 545 26.83 2.42 -10.71
N ASP A 546 26.02 3.10 -9.91
CA ASP A 546 25.38 2.51 -8.74
C ASP A 546 23.88 2.22 -8.92
N SER A 547 23.39 2.14 -10.16
CA SER A 547 22.01 1.77 -10.49
C SER A 547 21.68 0.32 -10.15
N ALA A 548 20.39 0.02 -10.04
CA ALA A 548 19.94 -1.35 -9.75
C ALA A 548 20.26 -2.33 -10.89
N CYS A 549 20.23 -1.86 -12.13
CA CYS A 549 20.67 -2.58 -13.32
C CYS A 549 21.61 -1.68 -14.13
N VAL A 550 22.77 -2.20 -14.52
CA VAL A 550 23.70 -1.51 -15.43
C VAL A 550 24.04 -2.44 -16.58
N PHE A 551 23.85 -1.99 -17.82
CA PHE A 551 23.99 -2.84 -19.00
C PHE A 551 25.04 -2.30 -19.97
N TRP A 552 25.71 -3.23 -20.65
CA TRP A 552 26.59 -2.95 -21.79
C TRP A 552 25.98 -3.54 -23.06
N ASN A 553 25.77 -2.70 -24.08
CA ASN A 553 25.28 -3.12 -25.40
C ASN A 553 23.94 -3.90 -25.36
N ALA A 554 23.09 -3.63 -24.37
CA ALA A 554 21.77 -4.24 -24.23
C ALA A 554 20.71 -3.20 -23.84
N SER A 555 19.49 -3.37 -24.34
CA SER A 555 18.37 -2.46 -24.07
C SER A 555 18.03 -2.37 -22.58
N SER A 556 17.64 -1.19 -22.12
CA SER A 556 17.18 -0.98 -20.74
C SER A 556 15.94 -1.83 -20.41
N ARG A 557 15.17 -2.23 -21.43
CA ARG A 557 13.99 -3.09 -21.32
C ARG A 557 14.29 -4.48 -20.78
N PHE A 558 15.55 -4.93 -20.81
CA PHE A 558 15.93 -6.22 -20.24
C PHE A 558 15.83 -6.27 -18.71
N ALA A 559 15.77 -5.13 -18.00
CA ALA A 559 15.59 -5.06 -16.56
C ALA A 559 14.15 -5.49 -16.16
N ASP A 560 13.91 -6.78 -16.14
CA ASP A 560 12.62 -7.43 -15.89
C ASP A 560 12.87 -8.85 -15.35
N GLY A 561 12.10 -9.26 -14.34
CA GLY A 561 12.33 -10.52 -13.62
C GLY A 561 12.23 -11.76 -14.51
N TYR A 562 11.29 -11.79 -15.46
CA TYR A 562 11.18 -12.91 -16.40
C TYR A 562 12.38 -12.94 -17.34
N ARG A 563 12.78 -11.78 -17.88
CA ARG A 563 13.96 -11.66 -18.77
C ARG A 563 15.28 -12.01 -18.08
N PHE A 564 15.36 -11.81 -16.76
CA PHE A 564 16.51 -12.21 -15.93
C PHE A 564 16.50 -13.70 -15.53
N GLY A 565 15.46 -14.46 -15.90
CA GLY A 565 15.34 -15.88 -15.55
C GLY A 565 14.86 -16.12 -14.11
N LEU A 566 14.22 -15.12 -13.47
CA LEU A 566 13.61 -15.26 -12.14
C LEU A 566 12.20 -15.89 -12.18
N GLY A 567 11.67 -16.13 -13.39
CA GLY A 567 10.32 -16.64 -13.65
C GLY A 567 9.22 -15.59 -13.49
N ALA A 568 9.21 -14.87 -12.37
CA ALA A 568 8.33 -13.74 -12.13
C ALA A 568 8.99 -12.70 -11.22
N GLU A 569 8.35 -11.54 -11.09
CA GLU A 569 8.78 -10.49 -10.17
C GLU A 569 7.59 -9.93 -9.36
N VAL A 570 7.83 -9.67 -8.07
CA VAL A 570 6.90 -8.86 -7.27
C VAL A 570 7.01 -7.36 -7.59
N GLY A 571 8.07 -6.95 -8.27
CA GLY A 571 8.34 -5.59 -8.74
C GLY A 571 9.83 -5.35 -8.90
N ILE A 572 10.20 -4.11 -9.22
CA ILE A 572 11.61 -3.69 -9.29
C ILE A 572 11.91 -2.78 -8.09
N SER A 573 13.05 -3.00 -7.44
CA SER A 573 13.51 -2.20 -6.30
C SER A 573 14.72 -1.36 -6.69
N THR A 574 14.67 -0.06 -6.46
CA THR A 574 15.85 0.83 -6.55
C THR A 574 16.54 1.01 -5.20
N ALA A 575 15.98 0.46 -4.12
CA ALA A 575 16.56 0.52 -2.78
C ALA A 575 17.91 -0.20 -2.73
N ARG A 576 18.80 0.26 -1.83
CA ARG A 576 20.14 -0.32 -1.64
C ARG A 576 20.21 -1.40 -0.56
N ILE A 577 19.12 -1.62 0.15
CA ILE A 577 19.02 -2.60 1.23
C ILE A 577 18.06 -3.72 0.84
N HIS A 578 18.29 -4.91 1.39
CA HIS A 578 17.47 -6.11 1.18
C HIS A 578 17.50 -6.69 -0.24
N ALA A 579 16.77 -6.10 -1.18
CA ALA A 579 16.67 -6.57 -2.56
C ALA A 579 16.71 -5.39 -3.53
N ARG A 580 17.43 -5.55 -4.65
CA ARG A 580 17.70 -4.49 -5.63
C ARG A 580 17.62 -5.05 -7.05
N GLY A 581 17.02 -4.27 -7.96
CA GLY A 581 16.66 -4.71 -9.31
C GLY A 581 15.33 -5.48 -9.32
N PRO A 582 15.06 -6.29 -10.36
CA PRO A 582 13.91 -7.18 -10.40
C PRO A 582 13.89 -8.13 -9.20
N VAL A 583 12.80 -8.08 -8.43
CA VAL A 583 12.66 -8.81 -7.17
C VAL A 583 11.85 -10.07 -7.40
N GLY A 584 12.54 -11.21 -7.49
CA GLY A 584 11.95 -12.54 -7.55
C GLY A 584 11.72 -13.15 -6.17
N LEU A 585 11.69 -14.48 -6.13
CA LEU A 585 11.43 -15.28 -4.92
C LEU A 585 12.38 -14.98 -3.75
N GLU A 586 13.67 -14.89 -4.03
CA GLU A 586 14.72 -14.65 -3.02
C GLU A 586 14.55 -13.31 -2.30
N GLY A 587 14.01 -12.29 -2.98
CA GLY A 587 13.72 -10.99 -2.38
C GLY A 587 12.54 -11.01 -1.41
N LEU A 588 11.84 -12.14 -1.28
CA LEU A 588 10.78 -12.36 -0.29
C LEU A 588 11.23 -13.22 0.90
N LEU A 589 12.53 -13.48 1.01
CA LEU A 589 13.15 -14.24 2.09
C LEU A 589 14.07 -13.34 2.90
N THR A 590 14.20 -13.63 4.19
CA THR A 590 15.25 -13.10 5.06
C THR A 590 16.08 -14.26 5.62
N THR A 591 16.94 -13.99 6.61
CA THR A 591 17.79 -15.01 7.21
C THR A 591 17.61 -15.10 8.72
N LYS A 592 17.82 -16.28 9.29
CA LYS A 592 17.96 -16.46 10.74
C LYS A 592 19.20 -17.29 11.08
N TRP A 593 19.75 -17.03 12.26
CA TRP A 593 20.85 -17.82 12.83
C TRP A 593 20.29 -18.93 13.72
N VAL A 594 20.75 -20.15 13.49
CA VAL A 594 20.39 -21.35 14.25
C VAL A 594 21.65 -21.91 14.87
N LEU A 595 21.75 -21.85 16.19
CA LEU A 595 22.85 -22.39 16.97
C LEU A 595 22.38 -23.67 17.66
N ARG A 596 23.04 -24.79 17.41
CA ARG A 596 22.80 -26.07 18.08
C ARG A 596 23.98 -26.38 18.98
N GLY A 597 23.72 -26.55 20.27
CA GLY A 597 24.73 -26.87 21.27
C GLY A 597 24.23 -27.87 22.29
N ASP A 598 25.16 -28.37 23.08
CA ASP A 598 24.95 -29.35 24.15
C ASP A 598 25.26 -28.73 25.53
N GLY A 599 24.43 -27.79 25.98
CA GLY A 599 24.60 -27.14 27.29
C GLY A 599 25.70 -26.06 27.39
N HIS A 600 26.19 -25.57 26.25
CA HIS A 600 27.25 -24.55 26.18
C HIS A 600 26.82 -23.24 26.85
N THR A 601 27.69 -22.66 27.68
CA THR A 601 27.49 -21.31 28.24
C THR A 601 28.57 -20.35 27.74
N ALA A 602 28.29 -19.05 27.73
CA ALA A 602 29.31 -18.06 27.35
C ALA A 602 30.49 -18.01 28.34
N ALA A 603 30.26 -18.37 29.61
CA ALA A 603 31.30 -18.39 30.64
C ALA A 603 32.37 -19.46 30.38
N ASP A 604 31.99 -20.59 29.77
CA ASP A 604 32.90 -21.67 29.38
C ASP A 604 33.96 -21.20 28.38
N PHE A 605 33.71 -20.11 27.65
CA PHE A 605 34.62 -19.51 26.66
C PHE A 605 35.33 -18.24 27.16
N SER A 606 35.16 -17.89 28.44
CA SER A 606 35.90 -16.78 29.06
C SER A 606 37.40 -17.09 29.17
N GLU A 607 38.21 -16.10 29.53
CA GLU A 607 39.67 -16.28 29.71
C GLU A 607 40.02 -17.39 30.73
N GLN A 608 39.15 -17.62 31.71
CA GLN A 608 39.26 -18.67 32.73
C GLN A 608 38.40 -19.90 32.42
N GLY A 609 37.69 -19.92 31.28
CA GLY A 609 36.78 -20.99 30.88
C GLY A 609 37.50 -22.25 30.38
N THR A 610 36.76 -23.35 30.29
CA THR A 610 37.29 -24.68 29.90
C THR A 610 37.19 -24.96 28.40
N MET A 611 36.49 -24.12 27.63
CA MET A 611 36.22 -24.32 26.21
C MET A 611 36.93 -23.26 25.35
N LYS A 612 37.15 -23.61 24.07
CA LYS A 612 37.80 -22.73 23.09
C LYS A 612 36.99 -22.68 21.80
N TYR A 613 36.99 -21.51 21.17
CA TYR A 613 36.41 -21.34 19.85
C TYR A 613 37.27 -21.99 18.76
N LEU A 614 36.62 -22.58 17.77
CA LEU A 614 37.21 -23.15 16.57
C LEU A 614 36.96 -22.27 15.34
N HIS A 615 35.75 -21.72 15.21
CA HIS A 615 35.30 -20.90 14.06
C HIS A 615 35.60 -21.50 12.68
N GLU A 616 35.49 -22.82 12.55
CA GLU A 616 35.77 -23.55 11.33
C GLU A 616 34.57 -23.47 10.37
N LYS A 617 34.77 -22.95 9.16
CA LYS A 617 33.73 -22.93 8.13
C LYS A 617 33.48 -24.35 7.62
N LEU A 618 32.24 -24.81 7.68
CA LEU A 618 31.84 -26.12 7.18
C LEU A 618 31.22 -25.99 5.78
N PRO A 619 31.31 -27.04 4.93
CA PRO A 619 30.60 -27.07 3.66
C PRO A 619 29.10 -26.92 3.82
N VAL A 620 28.50 -26.14 2.91
CA VAL A 620 27.05 -25.99 2.76
C VAL A 620 26.55 -27.05 1.77
N GLY A 621 25.50 -27.80 2.11
CA GLY A 621 24.88 -28.80 1.21
C GLY A 621 25.00 -30.28 1.63
N GLN A 622 25.70 -30.60 2.72
CA GLN A 622 25.59 -31.92 3.35
C GLN A 622 24.51 -31.88 4.45
N PRO A 623 23.41 -32.64 4.34
CA PRO A 623 22.46 -32.76 5.43
C PRO A 623 23.19 -33.27 6.68
N LEU A 624 22.79 -32.78 7.85
CA LEU A 624 23.27 -33.28 9.14
C LEU A 624 23.05 -34.81 9.19
N ALA A 625 24.06 -35.56 9.64
CA ALA A 625 23.93 -36.98 9.88
C ALA A 625 22.76 -37.20 10.89
N GLY A 626 21.64 -37.75 10.42
CA GLY A 626 20.45 -38.03 11.24
C GLY A 626 19.14 -37.39 10.76
N GLN A 627 19.13 -36.53 9.73
CA GLN A 627 17.90 -35.84 9.27
C GLN A 627 17.11 -36.54 8.15
N ARG A 628 17.44 -37.77 7.76
CA ARG A 628 16.82 -38.40 6.58
C ARG A 628 15.41 -38.98 6.78
N ASP A 629 14.93 -39.21 8.01
CA ASP A 629 13.67 -39.96 8.20
C ASP A 629 12.68 -39.34 9.22
N SER A 630 12.82 -38.07 9.57
CA SER A 630 11.81 -37.40 10.40
C SER A 630 11.81 -35.89 10.15
N ASN A 631 11.01 -35.43 9.19
CA ASN A 631 10.31 -34.14 9.18
C ASN A 631 9.36 -34.05 7.99
#